data_AF-A0A2E8RMA7-F1
#
_entry.id   AF-A0A2E8RMA7-F1
#
_cell.length_a   1.000
_cell.length_b   1.000
_cell.length_c   1.000
_cell.angle_alpha   90.00
_cell.angle_beta   90.00
_cell.angle_gamma   90.00
#
_symmetry.space_group_name_H-M   'P 1'
#
loop_
_entity.id
_entity.type
_entity.pdbx_description
1 polymer ?
#
loop_
_entity_poly.entity_id
_entity_poly.type
_entity_poly.pdbx_seq_one_letter_code
_entity_poly.pdbx_strand_id
1 'polypeptide(L)'
;MFWPGSHIDAHQYFLRHPERIEGTFRDTVEWKENGWSIFHGPNSQPAQEFIAEAGDIIIWHGWLMHTGSSNNQSTPRIGLFARWTHHDDAGVRKNIPKHLWDYWTI
;
A
#
# COMPACT_ATOMS: atom_id res chain seq x y z
N MET A 1 -8.80 -7.40 3.88
CA MET A 1 -9.45 -6.41 3.01
C MET A 1 -8.40 -5.56 2.31
N PHE A 2 -8.65 -5.17 1.07
CA PHE A 2 -7.82 -4.26 0.31
C PHE A 2 -8.70 -3.32 -0.52
N TRP A 3 -8.18 -2.16 -0.90
CA TRP A 3 -8.88 -1.20 -1.74
C TRP A 3 -8.22 -1.21 -3.13
N PRO A 4 -8.82 -1.86 -4.14
CA PRO A 4 -8.25 -1.92 -5.49
C PRO A 4 -7.95 -0.51 -6.01
N GLY A 5 -6.84 -0.33 -6.72
CA GLY A 5 -6.43 0.96 -7.30
C GLY A 5 -5.83 1.97 -6.31
N SER A 6 -5.96 1.79 -4.99
CA SER A 6 -5.44 2.75 -4.00
C SER A 6 -3.92 2.97 -4.01
N HIS A 7 -3.15 2.02 -4.53
CA HIS A 7 -1.71 2.17 -4.74
C HIS A 7 -1.37 3.23 -5.81
N ILE A 8 -2.28 3.47 -6.77
CA ILE A 8 -2.16 4.54 -7.76
C ILE A 8 -2.41 5.88 -7.07
N ASP A 9 -3.45 5.98 -6.24
CA ASP A 9 -3.77 7.22 -5.51
C ASP A 9 -2.69 7.55 -4.47
N ALA A 10 -2.14 6.55 -3.78
CA ALA A 10 -0.99 6.70 -2.90
C ALA A 10 0.26 7.20 -3.64
N HIS A 11 0.52 6.66 -4.83
CA HIS A 11 1.59 7.16 -5.69
C HIS A 11 1.38 8.64 -6.08
N GLN A 12 0.17 9.01 -6.48
CA GLN A 12 -0.17 10.40 -6.79
C GLN A 12 -0.04 11.32 -5.57
N TYR A 13 -0.35 10.83 -4.36
CA TYR A 13 -0.10 11.54 -3.12
C TYR A 13 1.40 11.84 -2.94
N PHE A 14 2.26 10.83 -3.07
CA PHE A 14 3.69 11.01 -2.90
C PHE A 14 4.36 11.79 -4.04
N LEU A 15 3.80 11.80 -5.25
CA LEU A 15 4.24 12.72 -6.31
C LEU A 15 3.98 14.19 -5.95
N ARG A 16 2.88 14.49 -5.23
CA ARG A 16 2.56 15.84 -4.75
C ARG A 16 3.29 16.21 -3.46
N HIS A 17 3.62 15.21 -2.65
CA HIS A 17 4.24 15.37 -1.34
C HIS A 17 5.47 14.45 -1.18
N PRO A 18 6.50 14.61 -2.04
CA PRO A 18 7.66 13.71 -2.04
C PRO A 18 8.43 13.74 -0.71
N GLU A 19 8.41 14.87 -0.01
CA GLU A 19 9.02 15.03 1.31
C GLU A 19 8.41 14.14 2.39
N ARG A 20 7.23 13.57 2.13
CA ARG A 20 6.47 12.75 3.08
C ARG A 20 6.70 11.25 2.96
N ILE A 21 7.44 10.81 1.94
CA ILE A 21 7.60 9.39 1.62
C ILE A 21 8.25 8.57 2.75
N GLU A 22 9.05 9.21 3.61
CA GLU A 22 9.68 8.57 4.78
C GLU A 22 8.73 8.41 5.99
N GLY A 23 7.42 8.62 5.79
CA GLY A 23 6.42 8.37 6.81
C GLY A 23 5.97 9.60 7.58
N THR A 24 6.55 10.78 7.32
CA THR A 24 6.16 12.04 7.97
C THR A 24 4.76 12.51 7.57
N PHE A 25 4.11 11.87 6.57
CA PHE A 25 2.67 12.05 6.34
C PHE A 25 1.83 11.77 7.59
N ARG A 26 2.32 10.92 8.50
CA ARG A 26 1.63 10.58 9.77
C ARG A 26 1.58 11.73 10.78
N ASP A 27 2.43 12.74 10.59
CA ASP A 27 2.49 13.89 11.50
C ASP A 27 1.55 15.02 11.06
N THR A 28 0.95 14.90 9.86
CA THR A 28 0.06 15.90 9.28
C THR A 28 -1.31 15.93 9.96
N VAL A 29 -1.99 17.08 9.86
CA VAL A 29 -3.39 17.20 10.29
C VAL A 29 -4.29 16.28 9.47
N GLU A 30 -4.05 16.22 8.16
CA GLU A 30 -4.77 15.36 7.21
C GLU A 30 -4.80 13.89 7.66
N TRP A 31 -3.66 13.36 8.11
CA TRP A 31 -3.56 12.00 8.65
C TRP A 31 -4.31 11.83 9.96
N LYS A 32 -4.25 12.81 10.88
CA LYS A 32 -4.97 12.74 12.16
C LYS A 32 -6.48 12.68 11.95
N GLU A 33 -6.98 13.36 10.92
CA GLU A 33 -8.41 13.43 10.60
C GLU A 33 -8.88 12.21 9.79
N ASN A 34 -8.06 11.72 8.85
CA ASN A 34 -8.51 10.76 7.83
C ASN A 34 -7.80 9.40 7.90
N GLY A 35 -6.70 9.28 8.65
CA GLY A 35 -5.88 8.08 8.72
C GLY A 35 -5.43 7.61 7.33
N TRP A 36 -5.57 6.32 7.06
CA TRP A 36 -5.19 5.74 5.76
C TRP A 36 -6.02 6.29 4.58
N SER A 37 -7.19 6.88 4.82
CA SER A 37 -8.05 7.44 3.78
C SER A 37 -7.41 8.62 3.04
N ILE A 38 -6.29 9.17 3.50
CA ILE A 38 -5.49 10.14 2.72
C ILE A 38 -4.99 9.59 1.38
N PHE A 39 -4.92 8.26 1.26
CA PHE A 39 -4.55 7.57 0.01
C PHE A 39 -5.77 7.08 -0.77
N HIS A 40 -6.99 7.45 -0.37
CA HIS A 40 -8.20 7.15 -1.12
C HIS A 40 -8.47 8.27 -2.12
N GLY A 41 -8.53 7.92 -3.40
CA GLY A 41 -8.75 8.86 -4.49
C GLY A 41 -9.63 8.29 -5.60
N PRO A 42 -9.63 8.90 -6.80
CA PRO A 42 -10.54 8.51 -7.88
C PRO A 42 -10.26 7.12 -8.47
N ASN A 43 -9.07 6.55 -8.25
CA ASN A 43 -8.73 5.20 -8.71
C ASN A 43 -9.12 4.12 -7.68
N SER A 44 -9.32 4.52 -6.43
CA SER A 44 -9.65 3.63 -5.33
C SER A 44 -11.06 3.09 -5.48
N GLN A 45 -11.19 1.77 -5.47
CA GLN A 45 -12.47 1.08 -5.43
C GLN A 45 -12.88 0.73 -4.00
N PRO A 46 -14.16 0.40 -3.76
CA PRO A 46 -14.62 -0.12 -2.47
C PRO A 46 -13.77 -1.30 -1.99
N ALA A 47 -13.72 -1.47 -0.67
CA ALA A 47 -12.96 -2.54 -0.05
C ALA A 47 -13.41 -3.92 -0.56
N GLN A 48 -12.45 -4.76 -0.90
CA GLN A 48 -12.65 -6.15 -1.28
C GLN A 48 -11.96 -7.09 -0.30
N GLU A 49 -12.53 -8.28 -0.13
CA GLU A 49 -11.90 -9.35 0.63
C GLU A 49 -11.05 -10.21 -0.29
N PHE A 50 -9.91 -10.64 0.24
CA PHE A 50 -9.13 -11.70 -0.38
C PHE A 50 -9.36 -12.96 0.45
N ILE A 51 -9.94 -13.97 -0.17
CA ILE A 51 -10.24 -15.28 0.42
C ILE A 51 -9.33 -16.29 -0.29
N ALA A 52 -8.61 -17.08 0.49
CA ALA A 52 -7.59 -17.99 0.00
C ALA A 52 -7.50 -19.26 0.85
N GLU A 53 -6.94 -20.29 0.24
CA GLU A 53 -6.59 -21.55 0.87
C GLU A 53 -5.15 -21.53 1.42
N ALA A 54 -4.83 -22.51 2.26
CA ALA A 54 -3.48 -22.66 2.78
C ALA A 54 -2.50 -22.99 1.63
N GLY A 55 -1.50 -22.14 1.44
CA GLY A 55 -0.51 -22.26 0.36
C GLY A 55 -0.70 -21.26 -0.77
N ASP A 56 -1.85 -20.59 -0.84
CA ASP A 56 -2.04 -19.49 -1.79
C ASP A 56 -1.08 -18.32 -1.48
N ILE A 57 -0.61 -17.67 -2.55
CA ILE A 57 0.29 -16.53 -2.48
C ILE A 57 -0.43 -15.30 -3.01
N ILE A 58 -0.37 -14.22 -2.23
CA ILE A 58 -0.73 -12.88 -2.68
C ILE A 58 0.50 -12.01 -2.78
N ILE A 59 0.59 -11.30 -3.90
CA ILE A 59 1.59 -10.27 -4.14
C ILE A 59 0.82 -8.97 -4.38
N TRP A 60 1.20 -7.92 -3.67
CA TRP A 60 0.60 -6.60 -3.82
C TRP A 60 1.65 -5.50 -3.73
N HIS A 61 1.33 -4.36 -4.34
CA HIS A 61 2.19 -3.19 -4.28
C HIS A 61 2.29 -2.65 -2.85
N GLY A 62 3.48 -2.22 -2.41
CA GLY A 62 3.72 -1.76 -1.04
C GLY A 62 2.89 -0.53 -0.60
N TRP A 63 2.29 0.19 -1.56
CA TRP A 63 1.39 1.32 -1.32
C TRP A 63 -0.10 0.99 -1.47
N LEU A 64 -0.48 -0.26 -1.70
CA LEU A 64 -1.89 -0.64 -1.70
C LEU A 64 -2.45 -0.48 -0.28
N MET A 65 -3.57 0.23 -0.12
CA MET A 65 -4.30 0.22 1.15
C MET A 65 -4.85 -1.19 1.41
N HIS A 66 -4.52 -1.74 2.57
CA HIS A 66 -4.97 -3.06 3.00
C HIS A 66 -5.03 -3.16 4.52
N THR A 67 -5.87 -4.05 5.01
CA THR A 67 -5.99 -4.35 6.44
C THR A 67 -6.42 -5.80 6.67
N GLY A 68 -6.05 -6.37 7.80
CA GLY A 68 -6.56 -7.66 8.25
C GLY A 68 -7.99 -7.52 8.79
N SER A 69 -8.86 -8.47 8.46
CA SER A 69 -10.16 -8.60 9.13
C SER A 69 -9.99 -9.25 10.51
N SER A 70 -10.96 -9.06 11.41
CA SER A 70 -11.01 -9.83 12.65
C SER A 70 -11.13 -11.33 12.35
N ASN A 71 -10.40 -12.16 13.11
CA ASN A 71 -10.59 -13.61 13.04
C ASN A 71 -11.70 -14.02 14.01
N ASN A 72 -12.87 -14.35 13.47
CA ASN A 72 -14.02 -14.80 14.26
C ASN A 72 -14.12 -16.34 14.34
N GLN A 73 -13.10 -17.06 13.86
CA GLN A 73 -13.03 -18.52 13.89
C GLN A 73 -12.26 -19.02 15.12
N SER A 74 -12.51 -20.28 15.52
CA SER A 74 -11.75 -20.94 16.58
C SER A 74 -10.36 -21.41 16.13
N THR A 75 -10.10 -21.41 14.83
CA THR A 75 -8.82 -21.77 14.23
C THR A 75 -7.96 -20.54 13.94
N PRO A 76 -6.63 -20.61 14.12
CA PRO A 76 -5.75 -19.48 13.83
C PRO A 76 -5.63 -19.23 12.32
N ARG A 77 -5.58 -17.95 11.94
CA ARG A 77 -5.21 -17.53 10.58
C ARG A 77 -3.72 -17.15 10.57
N ILE A 78 -2.91 -17.96 9.92
CA ILE A 78 -1.45 -17.81 9.86
C ILE A 78 -1.04 -17.44 8.44
N GLY A 79 -0.16 -16.44 8.31
CA GLY A 79 0.43 -16.04 7.03
C GLY A 79 1.90 -15.68 7.21
N LEU A 80 2.69 -15.91 6.16
CA LEU A 80 4.09 -15.48 6.09
C LEU A 80 4.18 -14.25 5.19
N PHE A 81 4.91 -13.24 5.65
CA PHE A 81 5.05 -11.98 4.94
C PHE A 81 6.51 -11.74 4.60
N ALA A 82 6.78 -11.50 3.32
CA ALA A 82 8.04 -11.00 2.82
C ALA A 82 7.80 -9.67 2.10
N ARG A 83 8.83 -8.82 2.07
CA ARG A 83 8.83 -7.59 1.28
C ARG A 83 10.00 -7.62 0.32
N TRP A 84 9.71 -7.39 -0.94
CA TRP A 84 10.73 -7.16 -1.96
C TRP A 84 10.81 -5.67 -2.23
N THR A 85 12.02 -5.12 -2.08
CA THR A 85 12.32 -3.73 -2.39
C THR A 85 13.30 -3.68 -3.55
N HIS A 86 13.29 -2.56 -4.28
CA HIS A 86 14.32 -2.31 -5.28
C HIS A 86 15.70 -2.27 -4.61
N HIS A 87 16.75 -2.69 -5.33
CA HIS A 87 18.12 -2.71 -4.80
C HIS A 87 18.62 -1.31 -4.42
N ASP A 88 18.12 -0.28 -5.11
CA ASP A 88 18.30 1.14 -4.81
C ASP A 88 17.01 1.76 -4.25
N ASP A 89 16.49 1.23 -3.13
CA ASP A 89 15.26 1.74 -2.49
C ASP A 89 15.38 3.23 -2.13
N ALA A 90 16.55 3.66 -1.63
CA ALA A 90 16.80 5.05 -1.26
C ALA A 90 16.76 5.99 -2.48
N GLY A 91 17.39 5.60 -3.60
CA GLY A 91 17.33 6.37 -4.85
C GLY A 91 15.93 6.46 -5.42
N VAL A 92 15.15 5.36 -5.35
CA VAL A 92 13.74 5.33 -5.76
C VAL A 92 12.87 6.26 -4.91
N ARG A 93 13.05 6.27 -3.57
CA ARG A 93 12.32 7.18 -2.69
C ARG A 93 12.67 8.65 -2.93
N LYS A 94 13.94 8.93 -3.20
CA LYS A 94 14.41 10.29 -3.55
C LYS A 94 13.88 10.75 -4.91
N ASN A 95 13.72 9.82 -5.85
CA ASN A 95 13.28 10.07 -7.22
C ASN A 95 12.04 9.22 -7.54
N ILE A 96 10.93 9.54 -6.86
CA ILE A 96 9.65 8.86 -7.03
C ILE A 96 9.33 8.77 -8.53
N PRO A 97 9.07 7.56 -9.05
CA PRO A 97 8.92 7.39 -10.49
C PRO A 97 7.66 8.09 -10.99
N LYS A 98 7.67 8.50 -12.27
CA LYS A 98 6.49 9.15 -12.88
C LYS A 98 5.34 8.17 -13.04
N HIS A 99 5.65 6.92 -13.32
CA HIS A 99 4.71 5.81 -13.28
C HIS A 99 5.16 4.78 -12.24
N LEU A 100 4.21 4.22 -11.49
CA LEU A 100 4.49 3.34 -10.34
C LEU A 100 5.43 2.16 -10.66
N TRP A 101 5.43 1.72 -11.91
CA TRP A 101 6.15 0.54 -12.38
C TRP A 101 7.42 0.85 -13.19
N ASP A 102 7.86 2.11 -13.28
CA ASP A 102 9.01 2.48 -14.12
C ASP A 102 10.29 1.71 -13.74
N TYR A 103 10.54 1.53 -12.44
CA TYR A 103 11.69 0.79 -11.91
C TYR A 103 11.48 -0.74 -11.81
N TRP A 104 10.36 -1.26 -12.33
CA TRP A 104 10.03 -2.69 -12.38
C TRP A 104 10.15 -3.27 -13.80
N THR A 105 10.66 -2.50 -14.75
CA THR A 105 10.92 -2.99 -16.11
C THR A 105 12.07 -4.00 -16.10
N ILE A 106 11.84 -5.15 -16.75
CA ILE A 106 12.80 -6.26 -16.90
C ILE A 106 13.68 -5.99 -18.12
#